data_AF-A0A0B1S3G2-F1
#
_entry.id   AF-A0A0B1S3G2-F1
#
_cell.length_a   1.000
_cell.length_b   1.000
_cell.length_c   1.000
_cell.angle_alpha   90.00
_cell.angle_beta   90.00
_cell.angle_gamma   90.00
#
_symmetry.space_group_name_H-M   'P 1'
#
loop_
_entity.id
_entity.type
_entity.pdbx_description
1 polymer ?
#
loop_
_entity_poly.entity_id
_entity_poly.type
_entity_poly.pdbx_seq_one_letter_code
_entity_poly.pdbx_strand_id
1 'polypeptide(L)'
;MNEDMQYPNSVNLTLTLGKTFDITYVRLKFISPRPESFAIYKKTSLDDEWVPWQYYSGSCRATYGLPDKAPILPGNEAVAQCTKEFSDISPITGGNIAFSTLEGRPSAHA
;
A
#
# COMPACT_ATOMS: atom_id res chain seq x y z
N MET A 1 20.54 6.29 13.69
CA MET A 1 19.30 6.53 12.94
C MET A 1 19.65 7.60 11.93
N ASN A 2 19.50 7.36 10.63
CA ASN A 2 19.85 8.36 9.62
C ASN A 2 18.79 9.47 9.68
N GLU A 3 19.12 10.60 10.31
CA GLU A 3 18.19 11.71 10.56
C GLU A 3 17.65 12.36 9.26
N ASP A 4 18.29 12.09 8.12
CA ASP A 4 17.91 12.62 6.81
C ASP A 4 16.80 11.81 6.10
N MET A 5 16.39 10.65 6.65
CA MET A 5 15.34 9.78 6.09
C MET A 5 13.97 10.00 6.75
N GLN A 6 13.56 11.26 6.90
CA GLN A 6 12.25 11.65 7.41
C GLN A 6 11.47 12.42 6.33
N TYR A 7 10.13 12.42 6.44
CA TYR A 7 9.27 13.24 5.58
C TYR A 7 9.80 14.68 5.45
N PRO A 8 9.89 15.26 4.24
CA PRO A 8 9.26 14.81 2.99
C PRO A 8 10.07 13.81 2.14
N ASN A 9 11.22 13.35 2.61
CA ASN A 9 12.03 12.38 1.87
C ASN A 9 11.35 11.01 1.86
N SER A 10 11.44 10.30 0.74
CA SER A 10 10.83 8.98 0.54
C SER A 10 11.83 7.96 0.03
N VAL A 11 11.66 6.70 0.44
CA VAL A 11 12.43 5.57 -0.09
C VAL A 11 11.53 4.72 -0.96
N ASN A 12 12.01 4.41 -2.17
CA ASN A 12 11.28 3.58 -3.13
C ASN A 12 11.94 2.20 -3.27
N LEU A 13 11.14 1.15 -3.15
CA LEU A 13 11.53 -0.22 -3.44
C LEU A 13 10.78 -0.68 -4.68
N THR A 14 11.50 -0.96 -5.76
CA THR A 14 10.92 -1.39 -7.04
C THR A 14 11.30 -2.84 -7.32
N LEU A 15 10.30 -3.70 -7.52
CA LEU A 15 10.49 -5.08 -7.91
C LEU A 15 9.98 -5.31 -9.34
N THR A 16 10.89 -5.63 -10.25
CA THR A 16 10.55 -5.98 -11.64
C THR A 16 10.39 -7.49 -11.77
N LEU A 17 9.17 -7.96 -12.10
CA LEU A 17 8.84 -9.39 -12.14
C LEU A 17 9.21 -10.09 -13.46
N GLY A 18 9.49 -9.34 -14.53
CA GLY A 18 9.90 -9.87 -15.84
C GLY A 18 8.79 -10.47 -16.71
N LYS A 19 7.59 -10.66 -16.17
CA LYS A 19 6.36 -11.01 -16.90
C LYS A 19 5.12 -10.52 -16.14
N THR A 20 3.95 -10.59 -16.76
CA THR A 20 2.67 -10.28 -16.09
C THR A 20 2.27 -11.43 -15.14
N PHE A 21 1.74 -11.07 -13.98
CA PHE A 21 1.27 -12.02 -12.96
C PHE A 21 -0.09 -11.58 -12.42
N ASP A 22 -0.95 -12.57 -12.14
CA ASP A 22 -2.12 -12.39 -11.30
C ASP A 22 -1.70 -12.46 -9.83
N ILE A 23 -1.50 -11.28 -9.24
CA ILE A 23 -1.02 -11.16 -7.86
C ILE A 23 -2.19 -11.29 -6.89
N THR A 24 -2.08 -12.20 -5.92
CA THR A 24 -3.07 -12.38 -4.85
C THR A 24 -2.79 -11.52 -3.62
N TYR A 25 -1.52 -11.38 -3.24
CA TYR A 25 -1.11 -10.52 -2.14
C TYR A 25 0.32 -9.99 -2.29
N VAL A 26 0.61 -8.88 -1.62
CA VAL A 26 1.95 -8.35 -1.39
C VAL A 26 2.19 -8.30 0.12
N ARG A 27 3.29 -8.86 0.59
CA ARG A 27 3.60 -8.92 2.03
C ARG A 27 4.96 -8.31 2.31
N LEU A 28 5.00 -7.38 3.27
CA LEU A 28 6.21 -6.72 3.73
C LEU A 28 6.47 -7.07 5.19
N LYS A 29 7.68 -7.57 5.47
CA LYS A 29 8.14 -7.83 6.83
C LYS A 29 9.25 -6.84 7.18
N PHE A 30 8.98 -5.99 8.15
CA PHE A 30 9.89 -4.97 8.62
C PHE A 30 10.73 -5.49 9.78
N ILE A 31 12.03 -5.26 9.70
CA ILE A 31 12.95 -5.47 10.83
C ILE A 31 12.91 -4.25 11.77
N SER A 32 12.66 -3.07 11.22
CA SER A 32 12.36 -1.82 11.93
C SER A 32 10.88 -1.75 12.35
N PRO A 33 10.47 -0.69 13.07
CA PRO A 33 9.06 -0.31 13.14
C PRO A 33 8.51 -0.06 11.73
N ARG A 34 7.21 -0.23 11.58
CA ARG A 34 6.52 0.08 10.32
C ARG A 34 6.52 1.60 10.10
N PRO A 35 6.60 2.06 8.84
CA PRO A 35 6.45 3.48 8.54
C PRO A 35 5.05 3.97 8.91
N GLU A 36 4.94 5.23 9.34
CA GLU A 36 3.63 5.86 9.61
C GLU A 36 2.81 5.96 8.32
N SER A 37 3.46 6.28 7.20
CA SER A 37 2.85 6.36 5.88
C SER A 37 3.70 5.67 4.81
N PHE A 38 3.07 4.86 3.96
CA PHE A 38 3.66 4.33 2.73
C PHE A 38 2.56 3.91 1.73
N ALA A 39 2.96 3.68 0.48
CA ALA A 39 2.06 3.29 -0.59
C ALA A 39 2.63 2.14 -1.42
N ILE A 40 1.74 1.32 -1.96
CA ILE A 40 2.05 0.24 -2.90
C ILE A 40 1.52 0.68 -4.26
N TYR A 41 2.40 0.67 -5.25
CA TYR A 41 2.06 0.94 -6.65
C TYR A 41 2.30 -0.31 -7.49
N LYS A 42 1.63 -0.38 -8.64
CA LYS A 42 1.86 -1.43 -9.63
C LYS A 42 1.93 -0.86 -11.04
N LYS A 43 2.44 -1.69 -11.95
CA LYS A 43 2.37 -1.52 -13.39
C LYS A 43 1.88 -2.81 -14.02
N THR A 44 1.08 -2.74 -15.09
CA THR A 44 0.63 -3.92 -15.84
C THR A 44 1.65 -4.28 -16.93
N SER A 45 2.24 -3.26 -17.56
CA SER A 45 3.37 -3.32 -18.49
C SER A 45 4.51 -2.40 -18.05
N LEU A 46 5.74 -2.64 -18.50
CA LEU A 46 6.90 -1.78 -18.18
C LEU A 46 6.71 -0.34 -18.63
N ASP A 47 6.02 -0.15 -19.76
CA ASP A 47 5.78 1.14 -20.39
C ASP A 47 4.59 1.90 -19.78
N ASP A 48 3.79 1.26 -18.92
CA ASP A 48 2.64 1.90 -18.28
C ASP A 48 3.08 2.90 -17.20
N GLU A 49 2.19 3.81 -16.85
CA GLU A 49 2.36 4.63 -15.64
C GLU A 49 2.16 3.79 -14.37
N TRP A 50 2.81 4.22 -13.28
CA TRP A 50 2.59 3.63 -11.97
C TRP A 50 1.18 3.96 -11.49
N VAL A 51 0.35 2.93 -11.28
CA VAL A 51 -0.98 3.10 -10.71
C VAL A 51 -0.97 2.75 -9.23
N PRO A 52 -1.62 3.55 -8.37
CA PRO A 52 -1.71 3.24 -6.95
C PRO A 52 -2.55 1.99 -6.74
N TRP A 53 -2.14 1.19 -5.77
CA TRP A 53 -2.80 -0.07 -5.46
C TRP A 53 -3.34 -0.09 -4.03
N GLN A 54 -2.57 0.44 -3.09
CA GLN A 54 -2.95 0.57 -1.68
C GLN A 54 -2.15 1.68 -1.00
N TYR A 55 -2.79 2.44 -0.13
CA TYR A 55 -2.18 3.41 0.77
C TYR A 55 -2.33 2.96 2.22
N TYR A 56 -1.29 3.18 3.00
CA TYR A 56 -1.28 3.01 4.45
C TYR A 56 -0.83 4.33 5.07
N SER A 57 -1.64 4.92 5.92
CA SER A 57 -1.30 6.16 6.62
C SER A 57 -2.16 6.34 7.85
N GLY A 58 -1.56 6.75 8.97
CA GLY A 58 -2.30 7.20 10.15
C GLY A 58 -3.05 8.51 9.88
N SER A 59 -2.69 9.19 8.80
CA SER A 59 -3.11 10.53 8.41
C SER A 59 -3.52 10.62 6.93
N CYS A 60 -4.23 9.59 6.42
CA CYS A 60 -4.65 9.44 5.01
C CYS A 60 -5.07 10.74 4.30
N ARG A 61 -5.91 11.56 4.95
CA ARG A 61 -6.41 12.80 4.36
C ARG A 61 -5.33 13.88 4.25
N ALA A 62 -4.45 14.00 5.24
CA ALA A 62 -3.36 14.97 5.21
C ALA A 62 -2.24 14.55 4.25
N THR A 63 -1.93 13.25 4.21
CA THR A 63 -0.79 12.72 3.45
C THR A 63 -1.11 12.44 1.98
N TYR A 64 -2.29 11.88 1.71
CA TYR A 64 -2.70 11.44 0.36
C TYR A 64 -3.97 12.12 -0.15
N GLY A 65 -4.63 12.97 0.64
CA GLY A 65 -5.89 13.61 0.26
C GLY A 65 -7.11 12.66 0.27
N LEU A 66 -6.89 11.39 0.62
CA LEU A 66 -7.90 10.33 0.57
C LEU A 66 -8.61 10.17 1.93
N PRO A 67 -9.90 9.81 1.95
CA PRO A 67 -10.56 9.41 3.19
C PRO A 67 -10.03 8.05 3.68
N ASP A 68 -10.06 7.85 5.01
CA ASP A 68 -9.74 6.55 5.63
C ASP A 68 -10.86 5.55 5.32
N LYS A 69 -10.50 4.42 4.72
CA LYS A 69 -11.37 3.32 4.29
C LYS A 69 -12.60 3.78 3.49
N ALA A 70 -12.36 4.33 2.29
CA ALA A 70 -13.45 4.65 1.37
C ALA A 70 -14.23 3.38 0.97
N PRO A 71 -15.56 3.45 0.77
CA PRO A 71 -16.30 2.30 0.28
C PRO A 71 -15.83 1.91 -1.12
N ILE A 72 -15.61 0.61 -1.34
CA ILE A 72 -15.34 0.05 -2.67
C ILE A 72 -16.70 -0.22 -3.33
N LEU A 73 -16.98 0.50 -4.42
CA LEU A 73 -18.24 0.37 -5.14
C LEU A 73 -18.12 -0.72 -6.22
N PRO A 74 -19.18 -1.50 -6.50
CA PRO A 74 -19.16 -2.56 -7.53
C PRO A 74 -18.75 -2.09 -8.94
N GLY A 75 -18.99 -0.81 -9.27
CA GLY A 75 -18.58 -0.21 -10.55
C GLY A 75 -17.16 0.37 -10.56
N ASN A 76 -16.48 0.41 -9.42
CA ASN A 76 -15.13 0.95 -9.28
C ASN A 76 -14.31 0.11 -8.28
N GLU A 77 -14.30 -1.20 -8.52
CA GLU A 77 -13.57 -2.13 -7.69
C GLU A 77 -12.06 -2.08 -7.90
N ALA A 78 -11.52 -1.26 -8.82
CA ALA A 78 -10.08 -1.11 -8.99
C ALA A 78 -9.48 0.02 -8.13
N VAL A 79 -10.31 0.79 -7.41
CA VAL A 79 -9.85 1.94 -6.64
C VAL A 79 -8.88 1.54 -5.52
N ALA A 80 -7.80 2.32 -5.37
CA ALA A 80 -6.86 2.20 -4.28
C ALA A 80 -7.46 2.77 -2.99
N GLN A 81 -7.36 2.02 -1.91
CA GLN A 81 -7.85 2.43 -0.60
C GLN A 81 -6.73 3.05 0.23
N CYS A 82 -7.10 3.88 1.22
CA CYS A 82 -6.21 4.28 2.29
C CYS A 82 -6.72 3.74 3.62
N THR A 83 -5.85 3.15 4.43
CA THR A 83 -6.20 2.65 5.76
C THR A 83 -5.12 3.01 6.76
N LYS A 84 -5.52 3.29 8.01
CA LYS A 84 -4.62 3.45 9.15
C LYS A 84 -4.20 2.14 9.81
N GLU A 85 -4.84 1.03 9.43
CA GLU A 85 -4.43 -0.29 9.90
C GLU A 85 -3.01 -0.54 9.44
N PHE A 86 -2.10 -0.81 10.38
CA PHE A 86 -0.64 -0.97 10.16
C PHE A 86 0.20 0.31 10.11
N SER A 87 -0.37 1.50 10.36
CA SER A 87 0.39 2.76 10.47
C SER A 87 0.89 3.07 11.89
N ASP A 88 0.53 2.26 12.88
CA ASP A 88 1.08 2.39 14.23
C ASP A 88 2.52 1.85 14.29
N ILE A 89 3.34 2.43 15.18
CA ILE A 89 4.75 2.08 15.38
C ILE A 89 4.93 0.64 15.92
N SER A 90 3.88 0.07 16.53
CA SER A 90 3.91 -1.28 17.10
C SER A 90 3.58 -2.37 16.07
N PRO A 91 4.37 -3.45 15.96
CA PRO A 91 5.52 -3.78 16.80
C PRO A 91 6.80 -3.07 16.32
N ILE A 92 7.69 -2.78 17.27
CA ILE A 92 8.99 -2.13 17.01
C ILE A 92 9.88 -2.97 16.09
N THR A 93 9.69 -4.29 16.05
CA THR A 93 10.37 -5.20 15.13
C THR A 93 9.46 -6.33 14.70
N GLY A 94 9.70 -6.91 13.53
CA GLY A 94 8.89 -7.99 12.99
C GLY A 94 7.51 -7.53 12.52
N GLY A 95 7.32 -6.22 12.33
CA GLY A 95 6.09 -5.65 11.80
C GLY A 95 5.76 -6.29 10.45
N ASN A 96 4.55 -6.78 10.31
CA ASN A 96 4.14 -7.52 9.12
C ASN A 96 2.89 -6.87 8.53
N ILE A 97 2.96 -6.56 7.24
CA ILE A 97 1.85 -5.96 6.49
C ILE A 97 1.56 -6.88 5.32
N ALA A 98 0.31 -7.32 5.22
CA ALA A 98 -0.18 -8.08 4.09
C ALA A 98 -1.26 -7.26 3.39
N PHE A 99 -1.02 -6.93 2.13
CA PHE A 99 -1.99 -6.34 1.23
C PHE A 99 -2.58 -7.46 0.37
N SER A 100 -3.88 -7.68 0.45
CA SER A 100 -4.61 -8.62 -0.40
C SER A 100 -5.34 -7.87 -1.51
N THR A 101 -5.21 -8.34 -2.75
CA THR A 101 -5.69 -7.61 -3.94
C THR A 101 -7.20 -7.65 -4.08
N LEU A 102 -7.84 -8.66 -3.49
CA LEU A 102 -9.28 -8.91 -3.54
C LEU A 102 -10.02 -8.51 -2.25
N GLU A 103 -9.29 -8.13 -1.20
CA GLU A 103 -9.90 -7.82 0.10
C GLU A 103 -10.84 -6.62 0.02
N GLY A 104 -12.06 -6.80 0.53
CA GLY A 104 -13.11 -5.78 0.53
C GLY A 104 -13.73 -5.49 -0.84
N ARG A 105 -13.33 -6.19 -1.91
CA ARG A 105 -13.87 -6.00 -3.26
C ARG A 105 -15.07 -6.94 -3.48
N PRO A 106 -16.28 -6.42 -3.78
CA PRO A 106 -17.50 -7.24 -3.89
C PRO A 106 -17.40 -8.42 -4.85
N SER A 107 -16.68 -8.28 -5.97
CA SER A 107 -16.52 -9.34 -6.97
C SER A 107 -15.59 -10.47 -6.54
N ALA A 108 -14.91 -10.37 -5.39
CA ALA A 108 -14.01 -11.41 -4.88
C ALA A 108 -14.72 -12.74 -4.53
N HIS A 109 -16.04 -12.68 -4.30
CA HIS A 109 -16.87 -13.82 -3.92
C HIS A 109 -18.05 -14.05 -4.87
N ALA A 110 -18.03 -13.42 -6.05
CA ALA A 110 -19.05 -13.56 -7.08
C ALA A 110 -18.95 -14.90 -7.81
#